data_AF-A0A821T4S6-F1
#
_entry.id   AF-A0A821T4S6-F1
#
_cell.length_a   1.000
_cell.length_b   1.000
_cell.length_c   1.000
_cell.angle_alpha   90.00
_cell.angle_beta   90.00
_cell.angle_gamma   90.00
#
_symmetry.space_group_name_H-M   'P 1'
#
loop_
_entity.id
_entity.type
_entity.pdbx_description
1 polymer ?
#
loop_
_entity_poly.entity_id
_entity_poly.type
_entity_poly.pdbx_seq_one_letter_code
_entity_poly.pdbx_strand_id
1 'polypeptide(L)'
;MARMLLDISQLPQGVLTYTNKRFFDFIEGFCGKDEADLLSIQAIRSVDSFLFIEDVYSIFTVDSEDVIEIQTRCAFKNRNEQWFVQNTSAINFRNINFVCGIDYHLKFSPSLDKVEVLCSCGSTSSLVLAESDNFKKYSMTEALLSIPLNVFDLRDKDFFNFIEQFCGEAVMEYFELLGVRSVNSLLGIDDIFAPLQEDYLELVDIKKK
;
A
#
# COMPACT_ATOMS: atom_id res chain seq x y z
N MET A 1 -1.93 26.33 2.66
CA MET A 1 -1.50 25.02 2.13
C MET A 1 -0.42 24.49 3.04
N ALA A 2 -0.66 23.38 3.72
CA ALA A 2 0.38 22.70 4.49
C ALA A 2 1.34 22.04 3.48
N ARG A 3 2.63 22.38 3.54
CA ARG A 3 3.65 21.67 2.77
C ARG A 3 3.89 20.32 3.42
N MET A 4 3.76 19.24 2.67
CA MET A 4 4.15 17.91 3.12
C MET A 4 5.67 17.93 3.36
N LEU A 5 6.11 17.56 4.57
CA LEU A 5 7.53 17.40 4.89
C LEU A 5 7.96 16.04 4.33
N LEU A 6 8.67 16.07 3.22
CA LEU A 6 9.23 14.89 2.55
C LEU A 6 10.59 14.57 3.18
N ASP A 7 10.75 13.37 3.74
CA ASP A 7 12.06 12.91 4.21
C ASP A 7 12.87 12.32 3.05
N ILE A 8 13.54 13.20 2.32
CA ILE A 8 14.38 12.84 1.16
C ILE A 8 15.68 12.13 1.54
N SER A 9 15.96 11.89 2.83
CA SER A 9 17.23 11.28 3.28
C SER A 9 17.38 9.81 2.86
N GLN A 10 16.27 9.13 2.60
CA GLN A 10 16.23 7.71 2.22
C GLN A 10 16.39 7.48 0.71
N LEU A 11 16.35 8.54 -0.10
CA LEU A 11 16.44 8.42 -1.55
C LEU A 11 17.87 8.10 -2.00
N PRO A 12 18.05 7.19 -2.99
CA PRO A 12 19.35 6.95 -3.59
C PRO A 12 19.95 8.25 -4.13
N GLN A 13 21.26 8.40 -3.93
CA GLN A 13 21.95 9.64 -4.26
C GLN A 13 21.79 9.97 -5.75
N GLY A 14 21.18 11.12 -6.04
CA GLY A 14 20.95 11.59 -7.41
C GLY A 14 19.58 11.27 -8.00
N VAL A 15 18.71 10.50 -7.32
CA VAL A 15 17.34 10.22 -7.82
C VAL A 15 16.53 11.51 -7.99
N LEU A 16 16.69 12.48 -7.10
CA LEU A 16 16.06 13.80 -7.23
C LEU A 16 16.50 14.57 -8.50
N THR A 17 17.62 14.19 -9.12
CA THR A 17 18.11 14.80 -10.36
C THR A 17 17.57 14.12 -11.62
N TYR A 18 16.79 13.05 -11.47
CA TYR A 18 16.26 12.31 -12.62
C TYR A 18 15.20 13.14 -13.33
N THR A 19 15.43 13.30 -14.63
CA THR A 19 14.55 14.05 -15.53
C THR A 19 14.38 13.31 -16.86
N ASN A 20 13.27 13.57 -17.53
CA ASN A 20 12.90 13.05 -18.83
C ASN A 20 13.14 11.53 -18.92
N LYS A 21 14.00 11.09 -19.83
CA LYS A 21 14.29 9.67 -20.05
C LYS A 21 14.73 8.95 -18.77
N ARG A 22 15.65 9.52 -17.99
CA ARG A 22 16.13 8.87 -16.75
C ARG A 22 15.01 8.70 -15.72
N PHE A 23 14.08 9.65 -15.70
CA PHE A 23 12.90 9.55 -14.84
C PHE A 23 11.98 8.42 -15.31
N PHE A 24 11.63 8.37 -16.59
CA PHE A 24 10.77 7.30 -17.11
C PHE A 24 11.42 5.92 -17.03
N ASP A 25 12.72 5.79 -17.34
CA ASP A 25 13.46 4.53 -17.19
C ASP A 25 13.43 4.05 -15.72
N PHE A 26 13.48 4.98 -14.75
CA PHE A 26 13.36 4.67 -13.33
C PHE A 26 11.94 4.21 -12.95
N ILE A 27 10.91 4.94 -13.37
CA ILE A 27 9.52 4.56 -13.09
C ILE A 27 9.17 3.23 -13.75
N GLU A 28 9.56 3.02 -15.00
CA GLU A 28 9.31 1.78 -15.74
C GLU A 28 10.00 0.58 -15.07
N GLY A 29 11.24 0.77 -14.62
CA GLY A 29 11.98 -0.27 -13.91
C GLY A 29 11.42 -0.60 -12.52
N PHE A 30 10.68 0.33 -11.89
CA PHE A 30 10.19 0.17 -10.52
C PHE A 30 8.70 -0.19 -10.44
N CYS A 31 7.85 0.52 -11.17
CA CYS A 31 6.41 0.33 -11.20
C CYS A 31 5.93 -0.48 -12.40
N GLY A 32 6.62 -0.35 -13.52
CA GLY A 32 6.18 -0.89 -14.80
C GLY A 32 5.87 0.19 -15.82
N LYS A 33 5.65 -0.27 -17.05
CA LYS A 33 5.49 0.60 -18.22
C LYS A 33 4.21 1.43 -18.18
N ASP A 34 3.12 0.86 -17.68
CA ASP A 34 1.83 1.55 -17.65
C ASP A 34 1.87 2.79 -16.73
N GLU A 35 2.54 2.68 -15.57
CA GLU A 35 2.76 3.81 -14.68
C GLU A 35 3.67 4.88 -15.29
N ALA A 36 4.70 4.49 -16.05
CA ALA A 36 5.53 5.44 -16.78
C ALA A 36 4.75 6.17 -17.89
N ASP A 37 3.92 5.45 -18.63
CA ASP A 37 3.01 6.00 -19.66
C ASP A 37 2.03 7.00 -19.01
N LEU A 38 1.42 6.64 -17.87
CA LEU A 38 0.49 7.50 -17.14
C LEU A 38 1.11 8.85 -16.76
N LEU A 39 2.35 8.82 -16.25
CA LEU A 39 3.07 10.04 -15.89
C LEU A 39 3.48 10.86 -17.11
N SER A 40 3.79 10.18 -18.23
CA SER A 40 4.10 10.83 -19.50
C SER A 40 2.91 11.61 -20.05
N ILE A 41 1.70 11.04 -20.01
CA ILE A 41 0.45 11.71 -20.43
C ILE A 41 0.19 12.96 -19.57
N GLN A 42 0.48 12.90 -18.27
CA GLN A 42 0.41 14.04 -17.35
C GLN A 42 1.52 15.08 -17.54
N ALA A 43 2.45 14.85 -18.48
CA ALA A 43 3.65 15.65 -18.68
C ALA A 43 4.54 15.77 -17.43
N ILE A 44 4.50 14.79 -16.53
CA ILE A 44 5.37 14.70 -15.36
C ILE A 44 6.69 14.11 -15.81
N ARG A 45 7.75 14.92 -15.79
CA ARG A 45 9.04 14.57 -16.40
C ARG A 45 10.20 14.60 -15.41
N SER A 46 9.94 14.68 -14.11
CA SER A 46 10.99 14.68 -13.10
C SER A 46 10.47 14.12 -11.78
N VAL A 47 11.40 13.60 -10.97
CA VAL A 47 11.09 13.16 -9.60
C VAL A 47 10.55 14.33 -8.78
N ASP A 48 11.17 15.51 -8.89
CA ASP A 48 10.72 16.72 -8.20
C ASP A 48 9.24 17.02 -8.48
N SER A 49 8.84 17.09 -9.76
CA SER A 49 7.44 17.32 -10.12
C SER A 49 6.51 16.22 -9.63
N PHE A 50 6.96 14.96 -9.67
CA PHE A 50 6.18 13.81 -9.21
C PHE A 50 5.89 13.88 -7.70
N LEU A 51 6.89 14.26 -6.88
CA LEU A 51 6.74 14.36 -5.42
C LEU A 51 5.73 15.43 -4.97
N PHE A 52 5.42 16.40 -5.82
CA PHE A 52 4.46 17.47 -5.52
C PHE A 52 3.03 17.17 -5.99
N ILE A 53 2.78 16.00 -6.56
CA ILE A 53 1.46 15.64 -7.06
C ILE A 53 0.63 15.04 -5.93
N GLU A 54 -0.53 15.65 -5.68
CA GLU A 54 -1.46 15.19 -4.64
C GLU A 54 -2.12 13.86 -5.02
N ASP A 55 -2.53 13.74 -6.28
CA ASP A 55 -3.17 12.52 -6.81
C ASP A 55 -2.77 12.29 -8.28
N VAL A 56 -1.95 11.27 -8.48
CA VAL A 56 -1.49 10.82 -9.81
C VAL A 56 -2.64 10.33 -10.68
N TYR A 57 -3.75 9.88 -10.09
CA TYR A 57 -4.89 9.35 -10.83
C TYR A 57 -5.95 10.40 -11.14
N SER A 58 -5.76 11.64 -10.71
CA SER A 58 -6.66 12.75 -11.02
C SER A 58 -6.83 12.98 -12.53
N ILE A 59 -5.84 12.59 -13.34
CA ILE A 59 -5.94 12.64 -14.81
C ILE A 59 -7.06 11.76 -15.37
N PHE A 60 -7.52 10.73 -14.65
CA PHE A 60 -8.63 9.88 -15.10
C PHE A 60 -9.98 10.61 -15.18
N THR A 61 -10.05 11.86 -14.76
CA THR A 61 -11.23 12.72 -14.98
C THR A 61 -11.23 13.42 -16.34
N VAL A 62 -10.11 13.36 -17.07
CA VAL A 62 -9.94 14.05 -18.36
C VAL A 62 -10.43 13.16 -19.51
N ASP A 63 -11.27 13.73 -20.37
CA ASP A 63 -11.77 13.07 -21.57
C ASP A 63 -10.76 13.21 -22.72
N SER A 64 -9.84 12.25 -22.84
CA SER A 64 -8.90 12.16 -23.96
C SER A 64 -8.68 10.70 -24.38
N GLU A 65 -8.38 10.47 -25.66
CA GLU A 65 -8.11 9.13 -26.18
C GLU A 65 -6.94 8.45 -25.46
N ASP A 66 -5.84 9.19 -25.23
CA ASP A 66 -4.66 8.68 -24.52
C ASP A 66 -5.01 8.30 -23.07
N VAL A 67 -5.85 9.09 -22.40
CA VAL A 67 -6.30 8.83 -21.02
C VAL A 67 -7.19 7.60 -20.97
N ILE A 68 -8.10 7.44 -21.94
CA ILE A 68 -8.98 6.27 -22.02
C ILE A 68 -8.16 4.99 -22.25
N GLU A 69 -7.14 5.04 -23.11
CA GLU A 69 -6.25 3.91 -23.34
C GLU A 69 -5.55 3.48 -22.05
N ILE A 70 -4.93 4.42 -21.32
CA ILE A 70 -4.24 4.07 -20.07
C ILE A 70 -5.22 3.65 -18.97
N GLN A 71 -6.42 4.23 -18.90
CA GLN A 71 -7.48 3.80 -17.98
C GLN A 71 -7.85 2.33 -18.18
N THR A 72 -7.97 1.86 -19.42
CA THR A 72 -8.30 0.46 -19.67
C THR A 72 -7.23 -0.51 -19.20
N ARG A 73 -5.98 -0.05 -19.07
CA ARG A 73 -4.84 -0.84 -18.56
C ARG A 73 -4.75 -0.78 -17.03
N CYS A 74 -4.86 0.41 -16.46
CA CYS A 74 -4.62 0.66 -15.03
C CYS A 74 -5.88 0.63 -14.15
N ALA A 75 -7.08 0.61 -14.73
CA ALA A 75 -8.34 0.72 -14.01
C ALA A 75 -9.37 -0.29 -14.51
N PHE A 76 -10.44 -0.48 -13.75
CA PHE A 76 -11.63 -1.22 -14.16
C PHE A 76 -12.85 -0.31 -14.08
N LYS A 77 -13.76 -0.48 -15.04
CA LYS A 77 -15.02 0.26 -15.10
C LYS A 77 -16.12 -0.57 -14.43
N ASN A 78 -16.80 0.01 -13.44
CA ASN A 78 -17.93 -0.66 -12.80
C ASN A 78 -19.20 -0.57 -13.69
N ARG A 79 -20.29 -1.21 -13.24
CA ARG A 79 -21.59 -1.19 -13.96
C ARG A 79 -22.22 0.21 -14.05
N ASN A 80 -21.83 1.13 -13.18
CA ASN A 80 -22.29 2.52 -13.14
C ASN A 80 -21.37 3.45 -13.95
N GLU A 81 -20.50 2.89 -14.78
CA GLU A 81 -19.54 3.61 -15.60
C GLU A 81 -18.46 4.40 -14.84
N GLN A 82 -18.29 4.13 -13.55
CA GLN A 82 -17.23 4.72 -12.74
C GLN A 82 -15.95 3.89 -12.83
N TRP A 83 -14.82 4.58 -12.97
CA TRP A 83 -13.49 3.97 -13.00
C TRP A 83 -12.90 3.81 -11.62
N PHE A 84 -12.30 2.64 -11.38
CA PHE A 84 -11.57 2.32 -10.15
C PHE A 84 -10.18 1.86 -10.54
N VAL A 85 -9.15 2.47 -9.93
CA VAL A 85 -7.76 2.09 -10.15
C VAL A 85 -7.55 0.65 -9.66
N GLN A 86 -6.85 -0.16 -10.46
CA GLN A 86 -6.44 -1.50 -10.05
C GLN A 86 -5.50 -1.39 -8.86
N ASN A 87 -5.69 -2.29 -7.88
CA ASN A 87 -4.95 -2.25 -6.62
C ASN A 87 -3.43 -2.33 -6.85
N THR A 88 -2.99 -3.11 -7.85
CA THR A 88 -1.59 -3.26 -8.25
C THR A 88 -0.94 -1.94 -8.63
N SER A 89 -1.58 -1.13 -9.48
CA SER A 89 -1.04 0.18 -9.85
C SER A 89 -1.03 1.15 -8.67
N ALA A 90 -2.07 1.13 -7.84
CA ALA A 90 -2.13 1.99 -6.65
C ALA A 90 -0.99 1.67 -5.65
N ILE A 91 -0.69 0.38 -5.49
CA ILE A 91 0.43 -0.12 -4.69
C ILE A 91 1.76 0.35 -5.29
N ASN A 92 1.93 0.26 -6.61
CA ASN A 92 3.17 0.64 -7.29
C ASN A 92 3.58 2.09 -7.00
N PHE A 93 2.67 3.06 -7.12
CA PHE A 93 2.99 4.46 -6.77
C PHE A 93 3.11 4.70 -5.28
N ARG A 94 2.37 3.98 -4.44
CA ARG A 94 2.58 4.02 -2.98
C ARG A 94 3.99 3.56 -2.61
N ASN A 95 4.49 2.53 -3.28
CA ASN A 95 5.84 2.03 -3.06
C ASN A 95 6.92 3.02 -3.50
N ILE A 96 6.70 3.75 -4.60
CA ILE A 96 7.59 4.88 -4.95
C ILE A 96 7.53 5.95 -3.85
N ASN A 97 6.34 6.34 -3.41
CA ASN A 97 6.20 7.34 -2.37
C ASN A 97 6.90 6.90 -1.08
N PHE A 98 6.81 5.61 -0.73
CA PHE A 98 7.53 5.03 0.39
C PHE A 98 9.05 5.09 0.20
N VAL A 99 9.58 4.63 -0.95
CA VAL A 99 11.02 4.73 -1.28
C VAL A 99 11.51 6.17 -1.34
N CYS A 100 10.63 7.10 -1.70
CA CYS A 100 10.91 8.52 -1.74
C CYS A 100 10.79 9.22 -0.38
N GLY A 101 10.48 8.49 0.70
CA GLY A 101 10.33 9.05 2.05
C GLY A 101 9.12 9.98 2.19
N ILE A 102 8.08 9.76 1.39
CA ILE A 102 6.77 10.37 1.59
C ILE A 102 6.02 9.52 2.63
N ASP A 103 6.28 9.78 3.90
CA ASP A 103 5.78 8.97 5.00
C ASP A 103 4.26 9.15 5.19
N TYR A 104 3.52 8.05 5.30
CA TYR A 104 2.12 8.02 5.75
C TYR A 104 2.09 7.36 7.14
N HIS A 105 1.79 8.14 8.19
CA HIS A 105 1.60 7.57 9.52
C HIS A 105 0.27 6.81 9.61
N LEU A 106 0.34 5.49 9.60
CA LEU A 106 -0.76 4.63 10.04
C LEU A 106 -0.82 4.66 11.58
N LYS A 107 -1.86 5.28 12.13
CA LYS A 107 -2.19 5.13 13.56
C LYS A 107 -3.29 4.08 13.70
N PHE A 108 -2.98 2.98 14.37
CA PHE A 108 -3.98 2.02 14.79
C PHE A 108 -4.72 2.56 16.03
N SER A 109 -6.05 2.65 15.95
CA SER A 109 -6.88 2.95 17.11
C SER A 109 -7.04 1.68 17.97
N PRO A 110 -7.07 1.78 19.32
CA PRO A 110 -7.28 0.62 20.20
C PRO A 110 -8.66 -0.05 20.06
N SER A 111 -9.59 0.55 19.33
CA SER A 111 -10.91 -0.02 19.04
C SER A 111 -10.88 -0.76 17.70
N LEU A 112 -11.13 -2.08 17.73
CA LEU A 112 -11.12 -3.03 16.59
C LEU A 112 -11.99 -2.65 15.38
N ASP A 113 -12.85 -1.64 15.49
CA ASP A 113 -13.88 -1.33 14.49
C ASP A 113 -13.54 -0.14 13.59
N LYS A 114 -12.34 0.46 13.73
CA LYS A 114 -12.00 1.67 12.99
C LYS A 114 -10.50 1.79 12.68
N VAL A 115 -10.17 1.72 11.40
CA VAL A 115 -8.84 2.13 10.90
C VAL A 115 -8.95 3.59 10.46
N GLU A 116 -8.29 4.49 11.18
CA GLU A 116 -8.20 5.89 10.82
C GLU A 116 -6.87 6.15 10.12
N VAL A 117 -6.93 6.52 8.85
CA VAL A 117 -5.75 6.99 8.12
C VAL A 117 -5.59 8.47 8.41
N LEU A 118 -4.53 8.82 9.12
CA LEU A 118 -4.21 10.19 9.50
C LEU A 118 -3.18 10.76 8.52
N CYS A 119 -3.57 11.80 7.79
CA CYS A 119 -2.62 12.61 7.02
C CYS A 119 -1.72 13.40 7.98
N SER A 120 -0.45 13.61 7.61
CA SER A 120 0.45 14.56 8.28
C SER A 120 -0.07 16.01 8.28
N CYS A 121 -1.07 16.30 7.44
CA CYS A 121 -1.80 17.55 7.36
C CYS A 121 -2.99 17.69 8.34
N GLY A 122 -3.24 16.69 9.19
CA GLY A 122 -4.29 16.73 10.22
C GLY A 122 -5.70 16.43 9.72
N SER A 123 -5.88 16.12 8.44
CA SER A 123 -7.13 15.59 7.92
C SER A 123 -7.25 14.09 8.22
N THR A 124 -8.42 13.71 8.73
CA THR A 124 -8.82 12.34 9.02
C THR A 124 -9.72 11.82 7.91
N SER A 125 -9.30 10.75 7.24
CA SER A 125 -10.18 9.96 6.40
C SER A 125 -10.59 8.73 7.19
N SER A 126 -11.85 8.70 7.64
CA SER A 126 -12.39 7.56 8.37
C SER A 126 -12.79 6.46 7.38
N LEU A 127 -12.08 5.34 7.37
CA LEU A 127 -12.60 4.10 6.82
C LEU A 127 -13.54 3.51 7.89
N VAL A 128 -14.86 3.67 7.70
CA VAL A 128 -15.83 2.98 8.54
C VAL A 128 -15.83 1.52 8.10
N LEU A 129 -15.34 0.62 8.95
CA LEU A 129 -15.56 -0.82 8.81
C LEU A 129 -17.03 -1.05 9.17
N ALA A 130 -17.92 -0.79 8.21
CA ALA A 130 -19.33 -1.09 8.39
C ALA A 130 -19.50 -2.61 8.48
N GLU A 131 -20.20 -3.05 9.53
CA GLU A 131 -20.76 -4.39 9.65
C GLU A 131 -21.39 -4.79 8.31
N SER A 132 -20.69 -5.63 7.56
CA SER A 132 -21.29 -6.34 6.45
C SER A 132 -20.74 -7.75 6.51
N ASP A 133 -21.65 -8.72 6.46
CA ASP A 133 -21.37 -10.17 6.35
C ASP A 133 -20.56 -10.55 5.10
N ASN A 134 -20.03 -9.55 4.37
CA ASN A 134 -19.10 -9.69 3.27
C ASN A 134 -17.70 -9.24 3.69
N PHE A 135 -17.16 -9.84 4.76
CA PHE A 135 -15.71 -9.99 4.92
C PHE A 135 -15.19 -10.85 3.74
N LYS A 136 -15.12 -10.26 2.55
CA LYS A 136 -14.27 -10.79 1.49
C LYS A 136 -12.85 -10.58 2.01
N LYS A 137 -12.30 -11.67 2.57
CA LYS A 137 -10.88 -12.00 2.68
C LYS A 137 -10.00 -10.85 2.16
N TYR A 138 -9.64 -9.92 3.05
CA TYR A 138 -8.41 -9.16 2.84
C TYR A 138 -7.30 -10.20 2.90
N SER A 139 -6.88 -10.65 1.73
CA SER A 139 -5.81 -11.61 1.60
C SER A 139 -4.54 -10.87 1.96
N MET A 140 -3.93 -11.21 3.09
CA MET A 140 -2.63 -10.67 3.47
C MET A 140 -1.56 -10.91 2.38
N THR A 141 -1.81 -11.89 1.50
CA THR A 141 -1.08 -12.10 0.25
C THR A 141 -1.00 -10.85 -0.63
N GLU A 142 -2.04 -10.02 -0.71
CA GLU A 142 -2.02 -8.76 -1.50
C GLU A 142 -1.15 -7.68 -0.84
N ALA A 143 -1.13 -7.61 0.49
CA ALA A 143 -0.21 -6.73 1.22
C ALA A 143 1.25 -7.23 1.11
N LEU A 144 1.47 -8.54 1.10
CA LEU A 144 2.80 -9.15 0.96
C LEU A 144 3.39 -8.98 -0.45
N LEU A 145 2.54 -8.91 -1.49
CA LEU A 145 2.98 -8.63 -2.87
C LEU A 145 3.47 -7.19 -3.08
N SER A 146 3.19 -6.27 -2.14
CA SER A 146 3.67 -4.89 -2.18
C SER A 146 5.08 -4.71 -1.60
N ILE A 147 5.64 -5.76 -0.98
CA ILE A 147 6.88 -5.67 -0.23
C ILE A 147 8.07 -5.85 -1.19
N PRO A 148 9.13 -5.02 -1.12
CA PRO A 148 10.26 -5.10 -2.03
C PRO A 148 10.91 -6.49 -2.02
N LEU A 149 11.39 -6.94 -3.19
CA LEU A 149 11.86 -8.32 -3.45
C LEU A 149 12.96 -8.79 -2.48
N ASN A 150 13.73 -7.88 -1.90
CA ASN A 150 14.74 -8.17 -0.89
C ASN A 150 14.15 -8.66 0.45
N VAL A 151 12.85 -8.53 0.67
CA VAL A 151 12.18 -8.97 1.90
C VAL A 151 11.90 -10.47 1.90
N PHE A 152 11.81 -11.11 0.72
CA PHE A 152 11.65 -12.56 0.63
C PHE A 152 12.83 -13.34 1.24
N ASP A 153 13.99 -12.69 1.38
CA ASP A 153 15.18 -13.25 2.01
C ASP A 153 15.24 -13.03 3.53
N LEU A 154 14.32 -12.26 4.12
CA LEU A 154 14.30 -12.03 5.58
C LEU A 154 13.91 -13.31 6.32
N ARG A 155 14.70 -13.61 7.36
CA ARG A 155 14.49 -14.75 8.25
C ARG A 155 14.72 -14.34 9.69
N ASP A 156 14.09 -15.10 10.59
CA ASP A 156 14.25 -15.03 12.03
C ASP A 156 14.19 -13.59 12.53
N LYS A 157 15.29 -13.10 13.13
CA LYS A 157 15.35 -11.79 13.76
C LYS A 157 15.12 -10.64 12.78
N ASP A 158 15.64 -10.73 11.56
CA ASP A 158 15.49 -9.65 10.59
C ASP A 158 14.06 -9.59 10.04
N PHE A 159 13.39 -10.74 9.95
CA PHE A 159 11.95 -10.81 9.67
C PHE A 159 11.13 -10.20 10.80
N PHE A 160 11.40 -10.54 12.07
CA PHE A 160 10.63 -9.98 13.19
C PHE A 160 10.88 -8.49 13.39
N ASN A 161 12.12 -8.00 13.26
CA ASN A 161 12.41 -6.57 13.30
C ASN A 161 11.64 -5.82 12.21
N PHE A 162 11.55 -6.41 11.01
CA PHE A 162 10.73 -5.87 9.93
C PHE A 162 9.25 -5.83 10.33
N ILE A 163 8.67 -6.95 10.75
CA ILE A 163 7.26 -6.98 11.15
C ILE A 163 6.96 -6.04 12.32
N GLU A 164 7.83 -5.96 13.34
CA GLU A 164 7.69 -5.05 14.47
C GLU A 164 7.73 -3.58 14.02
N GLN A 165 8.68 -3.23 13.15
CA GLN A 165 8.83 -1.88 12.62
C GLN A 165 7.60 -1.44 11.79
N PHE A 166 7.01 -2.35 11.01
CA PHE A 166 5.95 -2.02 10.05
C PHE A 166 4.53 -2.28 10.54
N CYS A 167 4.34 -3.30 11.36
CA CYS A 167 3.04 -3.77 11.82
C CYS A 167 2.85 -3.61 13.34
N GLY A 168 3.92 -3.28 14.06
CA GLY A 168 3.93 -3.13 15.52
C GLY A 168 4.18 -4.44 16.27
N GLU A 169 4.53 -4.30 17.55
CA GLU A 169 4.88 -5.39 18.47
C GLU A 169 3.79 -6.47 18.56
N ALA A 170 2.51 -6.08 18.60
CA ALA A 170 1.39 -7.04 18.70
C ALA A 170 1.27 -7.99 17.50
N VAL A 171 1.56 -7.52 16.29
CA VAL A 171 1.54 -8.37 15.07
C VAL A 171 2.78 -9.26 15.02
N MET A 172 3.92 -8.75 15.50
CA MET A 172 5.15 -9.52 15.65
C MET A 172 4.96 -10.68 16.62
N GLU A 173 4.43 -10.42 17.83
CA GLU A 173 4.11 -11.45 18.83
C GLU A 173 3.14 -12.50 18.27
N TYR A 174 2.13 -12.07 17.51
CA TYR A 174 1.21 -12.98 16.85
C TYR A 174 1.91 -13.92 15.86
N PHE A 175 2.78 -13.40 15.00
CA PHE A 175 3.55 -14.23 14.07
C PHE A 175 4.55 -15.14 14.77
N GLU A 176 5.12 -14.70 15.88
CA GLU A 176 5.97 -15.54 16.72
C GLU A 176 5.20 -16.73 17.30
N LEU A 177 3.97 -16.49 17.80
CA LEU A 177 3.07 -17.54 18.29
C LEU A 177 2.67 -18.54 17.18
N LEU A 178 2.48 -18.06 15.96
CA LEU A 178 2.22 -18.92 14.79
C LEU A 178 3.46 -19.66 14.28
N GLY A 179 4.64 -19.41 14.84
CA GLY A 179 5.90 -19.99 14.38
C GLY A 179 6.34 -19.47 13.00
N VAL A 180 5.83 -18.32 12.56
CA VAL A 180 6.18 -17.69 11.30
C VAL A 180 7.51 -16.96 11.47
N ARG A 181 8.58 -17.52 10.90
CA ARG A 181 9.94 -16.98 11.02
C ARG A 181 10.51 -16.44 9.73
N SER A 182 9.74 -16.43 8.65
CA SER A 182 10.16 -15.90 7.36
C SER A 182 8.96 -15.57 6.50
N VAL A 183 9.18 -14.77 5.47
CA VAL A 183 8.15 -14.47 4.46
C VAL A 183 7.66 -15.76 3.79
N ASN A 184 8.56 -16.72 3.53
CA ASN A 184 8.18 -18.01 2.95
C ASN A 184 7.26 -18.83 3.88
N SER A 185 7.53 -18.80 5.19
CA SER A 185 6.66 -19.44 6.18
C SER A 185 5.28 -18.78 6.20
N LEU A 186 5.23 -17.46 6.07
CA LEU A 186 3.99 -16.69 6.06
C LEU A 186 3.14 -16.98 4.81
N LEU A 187 3.78 -17.07 3.64
CA LEU A 187 3.13 -17.40 2.37
C LEU A 187 2.63 -18.85 2.33
N GLY A 188 3.21 -19.73 3.16
CA GLY A 188 2.77 -21.12 3.30
C GLY A 188 1.55 -21.32 4.20
N ILE A 189 1.00 -20.25 4.81
CA ILE A 189 -0.19 -20.33 5.64
C ILE A 189 -1.44 -20.01 4.79
N ASP A 190 -2.32 -21.01 4.66
CA ASP A 190 -3.55 -20.90 3.86
C ASP A 190 -4.57 -19.91 4.46
N ASP A 191 -4.61 -19.81 5.79
CA ASP A 191 -5.43 -18.83 6.52
C ASP A 191 -4.73 -18.38 7.80
N ILE A 192 -4.12 -17.19 7.74
CA ILE A 192 -3.38 -16.62 8.86
C ILE A 192 -4.28 -16.24 10.04
N PHE A 193 -5.60 -16.14 9.84
CA PHE A 193 -6.54 -15.72 10.87
C PHE A 193 -7.29 -16.90 11.48
N ALA A 194 -7.10 -18.13 10.98
CA ALA A 194 -7.77 -19.32 11.51
C ALA A 194 -7.61 -19.46 13.04
N PRO A 195 -6.43 -19.20 13.64
CA PRO A 195 -6.29 -19.28 15.10
C PRO A 195 -7.06 -18.20 15.86
N LEU A 196 -7.19 -17.00 15.29
CA LEU A 196 -7.98 -15.92 15.89
C LEU A 196 -9.49 -16.20 15.82
N GLN A 197 -9.94 -16.95 14.82
CA GLN A 197 -11.35 -17.34 14.70
C GLN A 197 -11.75 -18.38 15.76
N GLU A 198 -10.86 -19.32 16.09
CA GLU A 198 -11.12 -20.31 17.14
C GLU A 198 -11.21 -19.65 18.52
N ASP A 199 -10.28 -18.76 18.87
CA ASP A 199 -10.31 -18.02 20.15
C ASP A 199 -11.49 -17.05 20.25
N TYR A 200 -11.89 -16.43 19.14
CA TYR A 200 -13.05 -15.53 19.11
C TYR A 200 -14.37 -16.30 19.32
N LEU A 201 -14.50 -17.50 18.76
CA LEU A 201 -15.66 -18.37 18.97
C LEU A 201 -15.78 -18.82 20.43
N GLU A 202 -14.66 -19.17 21.08
CA GLU A 202 -14.66 -19.48 22.52
C GLU A 202 -15.08 -18.27 23.38
N LEU A 203 -14.62 -17.06 23.04
CA LEU A 203 -15.00 -15.83 23.75
C LEU A 203 -16.48 -15.44 23.56
N VAL A 204 -17.06 -15.71 22.38
CA VAL A 204 -18.48 -15.46 22.09
C VAL A 204 -19.38 -16.43 22.86
N ASP A 205 -18.98 -17.69 23.00
CA ASP A 205 -19.75 -18.69 23.75
C ASP A 205 -19.72 -18.46 25.27
N ILE A 206 -18.65 -17.87 25.80
CA ILE A 206 -18.58 -17.45 27.20
C ILE A 206 -19.54 -16.28 27.49
N LYS A 207 -19.73 -15.35 26.54
CA LYS A 207 -20.64 -14.20 26.70
C LYS A 207 -22.14 -14.55 26.54
N LYS A 208 -22.46 -15.75 26.06
CA LYS A 208 -23.85 -16.24 25.90
C LYS A 208 -24.34 -17.11 27.06
N LYS A 209 -23.50 -17.35 28.07
CA LYS A 209 -23.88 -18.01 29.34
C LYS A 209 -24.01 -17.00 30.46
#